data_AF-A0A2C9M234-F1
#
_entry.id   AF-A0A2C9M234-F1
#
_cell.length_a   1.000
_cell.length_b   1.000
_cell.length_c   1.000
_cell.angle_alpha   90.00
_cell.angle_beta   90.00
_cell.angle_gamma   90.00
#
_symmetry.space_group_name_H-M   'P 1'
#
loop_
_entity.id
_entity.type
_entity.pdbx_description
1 polymer ?
#
loop_
_entity_poly.entity_id
_entity_poly.type
_entity_poly.pdbx_seq_one_letter_code
_entity_poly.pdbx_strand_id
1 'polypeptide(L)'
;MTTKGLIAKTLEVNDLYLLYLFFILKSVTYSFKFFKVISNSALLTDDLITGVVSRLMAIVGDYDDLGLQNISSWFLGHLYLSSTSSGGDKCTSVPGSLSYLPEWSLLRAFYDFLLDSGRSIPDNHLISLVNVALQVINVKTTLPPVNWAIMLSPYMRNNSYGDEVRANILQVAISQIQSPSAVVFISSWLTPPLYASLQLACKTVLHLHMCQLIRSMSPNVLQVYLERSCLPEFSESETQNIRIQLAILKGLRDALAVTDPPEAVTSLLHSATAQIYHQLTTDFNIQLLQSMAECLSQLPAEIMDNVIATDFSDATSQVKGCFVRCHLVATGKQPLGLLNFMIDAFFNADYWNQEVGMVLLLNCFGAYSKYKGENSSLSARQQWFLELLGHTRTVVIGAMPLAATAPTKDKVIRYIANIVTAAMLTLTYPACTDLDFWGFSQKLFAPPVDKITQQESQILDVCFQNEPPLPNLGILYSTMIQFLPSIIGAMVTKQWEGFFTKVIDWVLILCETDETDLETRNCLHVTIIIQKI
;
A
#
# COMPACT_ATOMS: atom_id res chain seq x y z
N MET A 1 -62.50 -10.64 33.11
CA MET A 1 -62.12 -10.43 31.70
C MET A 1 -60.70 -10.96 31.53
N THR A 2 -60.51 -12.03 30.79
CA THR A 2 -59.20 -12.71 30.63
C THR A 2 -58.27 -11.88 29.73
N THR A 3 -56.96 -11.90 30.01
CA THR A 3 -55.89 -11.17 29.29
C THR A 3 -55.92 -11.38 27.77
N LYS A 4 -56.38 -12.54 27.30
CA LYS A 4 -56.63 -12.83 25.88
C LYS A 4 -57.72 -11.96 25.23
N GLY A 5 -58.76 -11.60 25.99
CA GLY A 5 -59.87 -10.77 25.50
C GLY A 5 -59.53 -9.28 25.45
N LEU A 6 -58.50 -8.83 26.17
CA LEU A 6 -58.02 -7.45 26.08
C LEU A 6 -57.16 -7.25 24.82
N ILE A 7 -56.33 -8.25 24.48
CA ILE A 7 -55.42 -8.26 23.32
C ILE A 7 -56.20 -8.31 22.00
N ALA A 8 -57.24 -9.14 21.90
CA ALA A 8 -58.06 -9.22 20.70
C ALA A 8 -58.83 -7.92 20.42
N LYS A 9 -59.22 -7.18 21.47
CA LYS A 9 -59.95 -5.90 21.35
C LYS A 9 -59.05 -4.68 21.13
N THR A 10 -57.73 -4.81 21.37
CA THR A 10 -56.75 -3.73 21.14
C THR A 10 -56.14 -3.75 19.73
N LEU A 11 -56.27 -4.87 19.00
CA LEU A 11 -55.81 -5.01 17.62
C LEU A 11 -56.77 -4.40 16.58
N GLU A 12 -58.00 -4.05 16.97
CA GLU A 12 -59.00 -3.44 16.07
C GLU A 12 -58.99 -1.90 16.07
N VAL A 13 -58.18 -1.25 16.93
CA VAL A 13 -58.21 0.22 17.10
C VAL A 13 -56.80 0.82 16.96
N ASN A 14 -56.57 1.44 15.80
CA ASN A 14 -55.48 2.37 15.44
C ASN A 14 -54.09 2.17 16.10
N ASP A 15 -53.12 1.80 15.27
CA ASP A 15 -51.69 1.53 15.56
C ASP A 15 -50.96 2.56 16.45
N LEU A 16 -51.44 3.81 16.55
CA LEU A 16 -50.86 4.82 17.43
C LEU A 16 -51.11 4.56 18.93
N TYR A 17 -52.19 3.85 19.29
CA TYR A 17 -52.54 3.59 20.69
C TYR A 17 -51.61 2.55 21.34
N LEU A 18 -51.01 1.65 20.53
CA LEU A 18 -50.02 0.66 20.98
C LEU A 18 -48.72 1.33 21.45
N LEU A 19 -48.24 2.33 20.70
CA LEU A 19 -47.11 3.18 21.11
C LEU A 19 -47.45 4.01 22.37
N TYR A 20 -48.68 4.51 22.45
CA TYR A 20 -49.13 5.33 23.60
C TYR A 20 -49.30 4.52 24.90
N LEU A 21 -49.82 3.29 24.82
CA LEU A 21 -49.87 2.36 25.95
C LEU A 21 -48.47 1.88 26.38
N PHE A 22 -47.54 1.76 25.43
CA PHE A 22 -46.12 1.48 25.71
C PHE A 22 -45.45 2.61 26.48
N PHE A 23 -45.79 3.87 26.17
CA PHE A 23 -45.27 5.06 26.87
C PHE A 23 -45.73 5.15 28.34
N ILE A 24 -46.89 4.59 28.70
CA ILE A 24 -47.43 4.60 30.06
C ILE A 24 -46.82 3.49 30.95
N LEU A 25 -46.38 2.37 30.36
CA LEU A 25 -45.77 1.25 31.10
C LEU A 25 -44.27 1.52 31.34
N LYS A 26 -43.99 2.42 32.28
CA LYS A 26 -42.68 2.93 32.72
C LYS A 26 -41.75 1.88 33.39
N SER A 27 -41.83 0.60 33.04
CA SER A 27 -41.04 -0.47 33.66
C SER A 27 -40.40 -1.39 32.62
N VAL A 28 -39.07 -1.27 32.51
CA VAL A 28 -38.15 -2.11 31.69
C VAL A 28 -38.42 -3.62 31.87
N THR A 29 -38.91 -4.03 33.04
CA THR A 29 -39.19 -5.43 33.39
C THR A 29 -40.43 -6.01 32.68
N TYR A 30 -41.43 -5.19 32.36
CA TYR A 30 -42.65 -5.65 31.67
C TYR A 30 -42.43 -5.78 30.16
N SER A 31 -41.59 -4.93 29.57
CA SER A 31 -41.23 -4.99 28.14
C SER A 31 -40.54 -6.31 27.79
N PHE A 32 -39.70 -6.85 28.67
CA PHE A 32 -38.98 -8.12 28.46
C PHE A 32 -39.92 -9.35 28.47
N LYS A 33 -40.90 -9.38 29.37
CA LYS A 33 -41.92 -10.45 29.41
C LYS A 33 -42.90 -10.35 28.25
N PHE A 34 -43.28 -9.13 27.86
CA PHE A 34 -44.16 -8.90 26.72
C PHE A 34 -43.51 -9.33 25.40
N PHE A 35 -42.23 -8.98 25.18
CA PHE A 35 -41.52 -9.40 23.97
C PHE A 35 -41.21 -10.90 23.92
N LYS A 36 -40.91 -11.54 25.06
CA LYS A 36 -40.77 -13.01 25.12
C LYS A 36 -42.10 -13.74 24.82
N VAL A 37 -43.24 -13.11 25.12
CA VAL A 37 -44.57 -13.63 24.76
C VAL A 37 -44.88 -13.40 23.29
N ILE A 38 -44.47 -12.25 22.74
CA ILE A 38 -44.63 -11.92 21.31
C ILE A 38 -43.72 -12.78 20.43
N SER A 39 -42.44 -12.96 20.78
CA SER A 39 -41.48 -13.79 20.03
C SER A 39 -41.84 -15.28 20.07
N ASN A 40 -42.50 -15.74 21.14
CA ASN A 40 -42.99 -17.12 21.26
C ASN A 40 -44.39 -17.32 20.69
N SER A 41 -45.11 -16.24 20.37
CA SER A 41 -46.40 -16.35 19.72
C SER A 41 -46.20 -16.49 18.22
N ALA A 42 -46.69 -17.58 17.64
CA ALA A 42 -46.71 -17.87 16.20
C ALA A 42 -47.60 -16.91 15.38
N LEU A 43 -47.77 -15.66 15.83
CA LEU A 43 -48.71 -14.66 15.34
C LEU A 43 -48.03 -13.43 14.71
N LEU A 44 -46.70 -13.32 14.77
CA LEU A 44 -45.98 -12.28 14.03
C LEU A 44 -45.67 -12.78 12.62
N THR A 45 -46.35 -12.21 11.63
CA THR A 45 -46.00 -12.35 10.21
C THR A 45 -44.80 -11.44 9.88
N ASP A 46 -43.94 -11.85 8.95
CA ASP A 46 -42.74 -11.09 8.54
C ASP A 46 -43.04 -9.66 8.08
N ASP A 47 -44.24 -9.41 7.56
CA ASP A 47 -44.73 -8.09 7.15
C ASP A 47 -44.84 -7.10 8.33
N LEU A 48 -45.25 -7.58 9.50
CA LEU A 48 -45.43 -6.72 10.67
C LEU A 48 -44.07 -6.28 11.25
N ILE A 49 -43.09 -7.18 11.22
CA ILE A 49 -41.72 -6.90 11.69
C ILE A 49 -41.04 -5.90 10.76
N THR A 50 -41.16 -6.11 9.44
CA THR A 50 -40.62 -5.19 8.43
C THR A 50 -41.25 -3.80 8.57
N GLY A 51 -42.57 -3.71 8.77
CA GLY A 51 -43.27 -2.45 9.00
C GLY A 51 -42.83 -1.69 10.26
N VAL A 52 -42.55 -2.41 11.35
CA VAL A 52 -42.03 -1.82 12.60
C VAL A 52 -40.60 -1.33 12.42
N VAL A 53 -39.73 -2.11 11.78
CA VAL A 53 -38.33 -1.74 11.52
C VAL A 53 -38.26 -0.50 10.62
N SER A 54 -39.04 -0.46 9.53
CA SER A 54 -39.06 0.70 8.62
C SER A 54 -39.52 1.99 9.31
N ARG A 55 -40.53 1.92 10.20
CA ARG A 55 -40.97 3.10 10.97
C ARG A 55 -39.96 3.54 12.02
N LEU A 56 -39.32 2.60 12.72
CA LEU A 56 -38.26 2.94 13.68
C LEU A 56 -37.05 3.58 12.98
N MET A 57 -36.67 3.07 11.79
CA MET A 57 -35.63 3.69 10.97
C MET A 57 -36.01 5.09 10.49
N ALA A 58 -37.27 5.31 10.11
CA ALA A 58 -37.77 6.65 9.76
C ALA A 58 -37.74 7.61 10.96
N ILE A 59 -38.05 7.14 12.17
CA ILE A 59 -37.95 7.96 13.40
C ILE A 59 -36.48 8.27 13.74
N VAL A 60 -35.55 7.36 13.45
CA VAL A 60 -34.11 7.62 13.63
C VAL A 60 -33.59 8.63 12.60
N GLY A 61 -34.11 8.60 11.37
CA GLY A 61 -33.65 9.45 10.26
C GLY A 61 -34.29 10.85 10.19
N ASP A 62 -35.60 10.96 10.44
CA ASP A 62 -36.39 12.14 10.07
C ASP A 62 -36.98 12.95 11.25
N TYR A 63 -36.84 12.50 12.50
CA TYR A 63 -37.45 13.18 13.67
C TYR A 63 -36.45 14.03 14.45
N ASP A 64 -36.80 15.27 14.81
CA ASP A 64 -35.92 16.21 15.53
C ASP A 64 -35.73 15.91 17.04
N ASP A 65 -36.48 14.96 17.62
CA ASP A 65 -36.39 14.63 19.05
C ASP A 65 -35.30 13.58 19.33
N LEU A 66 -34.18 14.06 19.87
CA LEU A 66 -33.00 13.27 20.23
C LEU A 66 -33.32 12.15 21.25
N GLY A 67 -34.31 12.35 22.12
CA GLY A 67 -34.78 11.32 23.06
C GLY A 67 -35.49 10.17 22.36
N LEU A 68 -36.34 10.50 21.39
CA LEU A 68 -37.09 9.52 20.59
C LEU A 68 -36.17 8.76 19.62
N GLN A 69 -35.20 9.44 19.01
CA GLN A 69 -34.17 8.80 18.17
C GLN A 69 -33.34 7.77 18.96
N ASN A 70 -32.89 8.12 20.17
CA ASN A 70 -32.11 7.23 21.03
C ASN A 70 -32.90 6.00 21.47
N ILE A 71 -34.16 6.19 21.88
CA ILE A 71 -35.03 5.08 22.29
C ILE A 71 -35.34 4.17 21.08
N SER A 72 -35.59 4.76 19.90
CA SER A 72 -35.84 4.00 18.68
C SER A 72 -34.62 3.20 18.23
N SER A 73 -33.42 3.79 18.32
CA SER A 73 -32.14 3.10 18.05
C SER A 73 -31.90 1.96 19.05
N TRP A 74 -32.22 2.17 20.33
CA TRP A 74 -32.12 1.15 21.36
C TRP A 74 -33.10 -0.02 21.13
N PHE A 75 -34.35 0.27 20.74
CA PHE A 75 -35.33 -0.75 20.35
C PHE A 75 -34.90 -1.53 19.11
N LEU A 76 -34.32 -0.84 18.11
CA LEU A 76 -33.76 -1.49 16.92
C LEU A 76 -32.65 -2.47 17.30
N GLY A 77 -31.79 -2.09 18.24
CA GLY A 77 -30.74 -2.96 18.80
C GLY A 77 -31.30 -4.20 19.48
N HIS A 78 -32.38 -4.10 20.27
CA HIS A 78 -33.01 -5.26 20.90
C HIS A 78 -33.78 -6.15 19.92
N LEU A 79 -34.44 -5.58 18.91
CA LEU A 79 -35.05 -6.36 17.83
C LEU A 79 -33.98 -7.15 17.05
N TYR A 80 -32.84 -6.52 16.78
CA TYR A 80 -31.69 -7.18 16.18
C TYR A 80 -31.11 -8.30 17.08
N LEU A 81 -30.97 -8.06 18.39
CA LEU A 81 -30.48 -9.08 19.33
C LEU A 81 -31.48 -10.23 19.54
N SER A 82 -32.79 -9.96 19.52
CA SER A 82 -33.83 -10.99 19.67
C SER A 82 -33.96 -11.87 18.42
N SER A 83 -33.83 -11.28 17.23
CA SER A 83 -33.81 -12.01 15.96
C SER A 83 -32.54 -12.86 15.79
N THR A 84 -31.40 -12.39 16.30
CA THR A 84 -30.14 -13.16 16.30
C THR A 84 -30.06 -14.23 17.40
N SER A 85 -30.78 -14.09 18.52
CA SER A 85 -30.73 -15.04 19.64
C SER A 85 -31.71 -16.22 19.53
N SER A 86 -32.74 -16.14 18.69
CA SER A 86 -33.80 -17.17 18.60
C SER A 86 -33.78 -18.04 17.33
N GLY A 87 -32.73 -17.95 16.50
CA GLY A 87 -32.63 -18.79 15.32
C GLY A 87 -31.37 -18.54 14.52
N GLY A 88 -30.31 -19.31 14.80
CA GLY A 88 -29.09 -19.34 14.00
C GLY A 88 -29.27 -19.83 12.55
N ASP A 89 -30.50 -20.21 12.17
CA ASP A 89 -30.80 -20.90 10.90
C ASP A 89 -31.84 -20.20 10.01
N LYS A 90 -32.42 -19.05 10.40
CA LYS A 90 -33.59 -18.50 9.66
C LYS A 90 -33.34 -17.27 8.79
N CYS A 91 -32.22 -16.56 8.94
CA CYS A 91 -31.93 -15.35 8.14
C CYS A 91 -30.60 -15.42 7.36
N THR A 92 -29.88 -16.54 7.38
CA THR A 92 -28.65 -16.70 6.61
C THR A 92 -28.80 -17.87 5.65
N SER A 93 -28.45 -17.68 4.38
CA SER A 93 -28.42 -18.74 3.35
C SER A 93 -27.40 -19.84 3.61
N VAL A 94 -26.80 -19.86 4.80
CA VAL A 94 -25.65 -20.68 5.20
C VAL A 94 -25.88 -21.19 6.64
N PRO A 95 -25.62 -22.48 6.93
CA PRO A 95 -25.80 -23.08 8.26
C PRO A 95 -24.96 -22.43 9.36
N GLY A 96 -25.51 -22.35 10.58
CA GLY A 96 -24.77 -21.89 11.77
C GLY A 96 -23.79 -22.92 12.35
N SER A 97 -23.89 -24.19 11.94
CA SER A 97 -23.01 -25.29 12.37
C SER A 97 -22.67 -26.23 11.21
N LEU A 98 -21.57 -26.97 11.36
CA LEU A 98 -21.16 -28.03 10.42
C LEU A 98 -21.84 -29.38 10.70
N SER A 99 -23.02 -29.38 11.33
CA SER A 99 -23.75 -30.60 11.73
C SER A 99 -24.15 -31.50 10.55
N TYR A 100 -24.13 -30.97 9.33
CA TYR A 100 -24.35 -31.72 8.09
C TYR A 100 -23.14 -32.58 7.68
N LEU A 101 -21.97 -32.34 8.26
CA LEU A 101 -20.79 -33.20 8.08
C LEU A 101 -20.85 -34.39 9.05
N PRO A 102 -20.26 -35.53 8.67
CA PRO A 102 -20.22 -36.71 9.54
C PRO A 102 -19.46 -36.45 10.84
N GLU A 103 -19.80 -37.17 11.91
CA GLU A 103 -19.21 -37.01 13.25
C GLU A 103 -17.69 -37.27 13.29
N TRP A 104 -17.17 -38.09 12.38
CA TRP A 104 -15.73 -38.34 12.25
C TRP A 104 -14.98 -37.23 11.49
N SER A 105 -15.67 -36.20 11.00
CA SER A 105 -15.07 -35.06 10.32
C SER A 105 -14.23 -34.24 11.29
N LEU A 106 -12.92 -34.23 11.08
CA LEU A 106 -11.99 -33.38 11.86
C LEU A 106 -12.36 -31.89 11.74
N LEU A 107 -12.79 -31.44 10.56
CA LEU A 107 -13.22 -30.07 10.36
C LEU A 107 -14.41 -29.70 11.25
N ARG A 108 -15.39 -30.62 11.36
CA ARG A 108 -16.55 -30.42 12.26
C ARG A 108 -16.08 -30.35 13.70
N ALA A 109 -15.19 -31.23 14.13
CA ALA A 109 -14.65 -31.23 15.50
C ALA A 109 -13.92 -29.91 15.84
N PHE A 110 -13.08 -29.40 14.94
CA PHE A 110 -12.40 -28.11 15.13
C PHE A 110 -13.37 -26.93 15.13
N TYR A 111 -14.37 -26.94 14.24
CA TYR A 111 -15.37 -25.89 14.19
C TYR A 111 -16.26 -25.86 15.44
N ASP A 112 -16.72 -27.02 15.90
CA ASP A 112 -17.53 -27.16 17.12
C ASP A 112 -16.70 -26.75 18.35
N PHE A 113 -15.43 -27.16 18.44
CA PHE A 113 -14.49 -26.67 19.46
C PHE A 113 -14.40 -25.14 19.44
N LEU A 114 -14.17 -24.53 18.27
CA LEU A 114 -14.06 -23.08 18.13
C LEU A 114 -15.37 -22.33 18.42
N LEU A 115 -16.53 -22.93 18.17
CA LEU A 115 -17.80 -22.35 18.57
C LEU A 115 -17.97 -22.34 20.10
N ASP A 116 -17.61 -23.43 20.76
CA ASP A 116 -17.78 -23.58 22.20
C ASP A 116 -16.74 -22.77 22.99
N SER A 117 -15.48 -22.76 22.54
CA SER A 117 -14.43 -21.96 23.19
C SER A 117 -14.72 -20.47 23.09
N GLY A 118 -15.31 -19.98 21.99
CA GLY A 118 -15.64 -18.55 21.84
C GLY A 118 -16.65 -18.03 22.87
N ARG A 119 -17.41 -18.92 23.53
CA ARG A 119 -18.36 -18.60 24.60
C ARG A 119 -17.75 -18.69 26.00
N SER A 120 -16.57 -19.30 26.10
CA SER A 120 -15.88 -19.56 27.36
C SER A 120 -14.95 -18.41 27.74
N ILE A 121 -14.71 -18.25 29.05
CA ILE A 121 -13.70 -17.33 29.56
C ILE A 121 -12.33 -17.98 29.31
N PRO A 122 -11.38 -17.29 28.66
CA PRO A 122 -10.12 -17.91 28.28
C PRO A 122 -9.13 -18.04 29.45
N ASP A 123 -8.62 -19.25 29.63
CA ASP A 123 -7.38 -19.52 30.35
C ASP A 123 -6.21 -19.63 29.35
N ASN A 124 -4.96 -19.45 29.80
CA ASN A 124 -3.77 -19.50 28.93
C ASN A 124 -3.68 -20.78 28.07
N HIS A 125 -4.10 -21.92 28.62
CA HIS A 125 -4.16 -23.18 27.88
C HIS A 125 -5.21 -23.14 26.75
N LEU A 126 -6.39 -22.57 27.00
CA LEU A 126 -7.44 -22.42 25.99
C LEU A 126 -6.99 -21.52 24.84
N ILE A 127 -6.31 -20.42 25.14
CA ILE A 127 -5.75 -19.49 24.13
C ILE A 127 -4.80 -20.23 23.19
N SER A 128 -3.90 -21.05 23.75
CA SER A 128 -2.95 -21.83 22.93
C SER A 128 -3.65 -22.85 22.02
N LEU A 129 -4.69 -23.54 22.52
CA LEU A 129 -5.46 -24.49 21.72
C LEU A 129 -6.28 -23.81 20.63
N VAL A 130 -6.87 -22.65 20.93
CA VAL A 130 -7.61 -21.85 19.93
C VAL A 130 -6.67 -21.39 18.82
N ASN A 131 -5.46 -20.93 19.15
CA ASN A 131 -4.46 -20.57 18.13
C ASN A 131 -4.12 -21.74 17.20
N VAL A 132 -3.87 -22.94 17.76
CA VAL A 132 -3.58 -24.14 16.96
C VAL A 132 -4.79 -24.49 16.08
N ALA A 133 -6.00 -24.48 16.64
CA ALA A 133 -7.22 -24.78 15.88
C ALA A 133 -7.44 -23.79 14.73
N LEU A 134 -7.21 -22.49 14.96
CA LEU A 134 -7.30 -21.44 13.93
C LEU A 134 -6.27 -21.66 12.82
N GLN A 135 -5.03 -22.02 13.16
CA GLN A 135 -4.00 -22.34 12.17
C GLN A 135 -4.36 -23.58 11.32
N VAL A 136 -4.99 -24.59 11.92
CA VAL A 136 -5.42 -25.80 11.21
C VAL A 136 -6.54 -25.50 10.21
N ILE A 137 -7.49 -24.64 10.56
CA ILE A 137 -8.59 -24.26 9.65
C ILE A 137 -8.22 -23.13 8.68
N ASN A 138 -7.06 -22.49 8.85
CA ASN A 138 -6.54 -21.50 7.92
C ASN A 138 -5.99 -22.17 6.65
N VAL A 139 -6.90 -22.66 5.83
CA VAL A 139 -6.59 -23.33 4.56
C VAL A 139 -6.91 -22.43 3.37
N LYS A 140 -6.10 -22.53 2.32
CA LYS A 140 -6.32 -21.76 1.08
C LYS A 140 -7.53 -22.24 0.27
N THR A 141 -7.97 -23.48 0.52
CA THR A 141 -9.17 -24.05 -0.10
C THR A 141 -10.41 -23.54 0.59
N THR A 142 -11.47 -23.29 -0.18
CA THR A 142 -12.77 -22.95 0.40
C THR A 142 -13.31 -24.09 1.23
N LEU A 143 -13.63 -23.78 2.48
CA LEU A 143 -14.25 -24.71 3.39
C LEU A 143 -15.76 -24.81 3.11
N PRO A 144 -16.39 -25.93 3.54
CA PRO A 144 -17.83 -26.10 3.49
C PRO A 144 -18.59 -24.87 4.02
N PRO A 145 -19.74 -24.53 3.41
CA PRO A 145 -20.45 -23.30 3.70
C PRO A 145 -20.91 -23.28 5.17
N VAL A 146 -20.47 -22.26 5.89
CA VAL A 146 -20.82 -22.01 7.29
C VAL A 146 -20.87 -20.51 7.59
N ASN A 147 -21.65 -20.12 8.60
CA ASN A 147 -21.72 -18.74 9.05
C ASN A 147 -20.47 -18.36 9.87
N TRP A 148 -19.42 -17.93 9.16
CA TRP A 148 -18.14 -17.46 9.72
C TRP A 148 -18.30 -16.39 10.80
N ALA A 149 -19.28 -15.50 10.66
CA ALA A 149 -19.49 -14.43 11.64
C ALA A 149 -19.88 -14.98 13.03
N ILE A 150 -20.64 -16.09 13.10
CA ILE A 150 -21.04 -16.70 14.38
C ILE A 150 -19.81 -17.26 15.10
N MET A 151 -18.91 -17.91 14.37
CA MET A 151 -17.70 -18.51 14.95
C MET A 151 -16.65 -17.46 15.31
N LEU A 152 -16.41 -16.46 14.45
CA LEU A 152 -15.28 -15.54 14.59
C LEU A 152 -15.56 -14.32 15.48
N SER A 153 -16.82 -13.83 15.51
CA SER A 153 -17.17 -12.61 16.26
C SER A 153 -16.91 -12.67 17.77
N PRO A 154 -17.19 -13.78 18.50
CA PRO A 154 -17.00 -13.83 19.94
C PRO A 154 -15.57 -13.49 20.37
N TYR A 155 -14.59 -13.99 19.65
CA TYR A 155 -13.17 -13.76 19.92
C TYR A 155 -12.73 -12.32 19.61
N MET A 156 -13.28 -11.70 18.56
CA MET A 156 -12.95 -10.32 18.25
C MET A 156 -13.52 -9.33 19.27
N ARG A 157 -14.62 -9.69 19.96
CA ARG A 157 -15.25 -8.87 21.00
C ARG A 157 -14.62 -9.10 22.37
N ASN A 158 -14.07 -10.28 22.62
CA ASN A 158 -13.47 -10.62 23.91
C ASN A 158 -11.95 -10.34 23.89
N ASN A 159 -11.56 -9.19 24.44
CA ASN A 159 -10.16 -8.75 24.51
C ASN A 159 -9.23 -9.70 25.31
N SER A 160 -9.79 -10.66 26.05
CA SER A 160 -9.03 -11.60 26.89
C SER A 160 -8.23 -12.64 26.10
N TYR A 161 -8.56 -12.86 24.82
CA TYR A 161 -7.86 -13.82 23.95
C TYR A 161 -6.52 -13.29 23.39
N GLY A 162 -6.27 -11.98 23.52
CA GLY A 162 -5.04 -11.35 23.03
C GLY A 162 -4.98 -11.11 21.51
N ASP A 163 -3.96 -10.37 21.09
CA ASP A 163 -3.81 -9.80 19.74
C ASP A 163 -3.55 -10.87 18.67
N GLU A 164 -2.79 -11.92 19.03
CA GLU A 164 -2.42 -13.00 18.12
C GLU A 164 -3.64 -13.81 17.66
N VAL A 165 -4.52 -14.18 18.59
CA VAL A 165 -5.77 -14.88 18.27
C VAL A 165 -6.63 -14.03 17.33
N ARG A 166 -6.77 -12.73 17.62
CA ARG A 166 -7.54 -11.79 16.79
C ARG A 166 -6.96 -11.63 15.38
N ALA A 167 -5.64 -11.60 15.25
CA ALA A 167 -4.97 -11.58 13.94
C ALA A 167 -5.22 -12.89 13.17
N ASN A 168 -5.10 -14.05 13.83
CA ASN A 168 -5.40 -15.36 13.23
C ASN A 168 -6.86 -15.49 12.79
N ILE A 169 -7.81 -14.92 13.54
CA ILE A 169 -9.23 -14.87 13.16
C ILE A 169 -9.45 -14.09 11.87
N LEU A 170 -8.82 -12.92 11.74
CA LEU A 170 -8.89 -12.16 10.51
C LEU A 170 -8.27 -12.94 9.37
N GLN A 171 -7.12 -13.59 9.59
CA GLN A 171 -6.48 -14.42 8.56
C GLN A 171 -7.38 -15.58 8.10
N VAL A 172 -8.05 -16.28 9.02
CA VAL A 172 -9.05 -17.31 8.69
C VAL A 172 -10.20 -16.71 7.89
N ALA A 173 -10.77 -15.57 8.33
CA ALA A 173 -11.85 -14.92 7.59
C ALA A 173 -11.44 -14.58 6.15
N ILE A 174 -10.23 -14.04 5.97
CA ILE A 174 -9.68 -13.65 4.67
C ILE A 174 -9.42 -14.90 3.81
N SER A 175 -8.91 -16.00 4.38
CA SER A 175 -8.75 -17.26 3.65
C SER A 175 -10.08 -17.79 3.09
N GLN A 176 -11.19 -17.47 3.77
CA GLN A 176 -12.54 -17.89 3.43
C GLN A 176 -13.38 -16.79 2.77
N ILE A 177 -12.74 -15.73 2.25
CA ILE A 177 -13.42 -14.53 1.73
C ILE A 177 -14.33 -14.79 0.51
N GLN A 178 -14.24 -15.96 -0.11
CA GLN A 178 -15.20 -16.37 -1.16
C GLN A 178 -16.60 -16.65 -0.58
N SER A 179 -16.71 -16.89 0.73
CA SER A 179 -17.99 -17.04 1.42
C SER A 179 -18.62 -15.67 1.70
N PRO A 180 -19.90 -15.44 1.32
CA PRO A 180 -20.60 -14.19 1.63
C PRO A 180 -20.61 -13.84 3.13
N SER A 181 -20.67 -14.86 4.00
CA SER A 181 -20.63 -14.64 5.45
C SER A 181 -19.27 -14.08 5.91
N ALA A 182 -18.17 -14.55 5.31
CA ALA A 182 -16.84 -14.03 5.60
C ALA A 182 -16.64 -12.61 5.05
N VAL A 183 -17.13 -12.31 3.85
CA VAL A 183 -17.11 -10.95 3.27
C VAL A 183 -17.82 -9.96 4.19
N VAL A 184 -19.04 -10.29 4.64
CA VAL A 184 -19.81 -9.43 5.55
C VAL A 184 -19.09 -9.23 6.88
N PHE A 185 -18.51 -10.30 7.43
CA PHE A 185 -17.72 -10.22 8.66
C PHE A 185 -16.54 -9.25 8.48
N ILE A 186 -15.69 -9.42 7.47
CA ILE A 186 -14.53 -8.55 7.26
C ILE A 186 -14.99 -7.11 6.96
N SER A 187 -16.00 -6.94 6.11
CA SER A 187 -16.53 -5.61 5.75
C SER A 187 -16.99 -4.82 6.97
N SER A 188 -17.56 -5.50 7.98
CA SER A 188 -17.92 -4.86 9.25
C SER A 188 -16.70 -4.31 9.99
N TRP A 189 -15.59 -5.05 10.03
CA TRP A 189 -14.34 -4.64 10.67
C TRP A 189 -13.54 -3.60 9.90
N LEU A 190 -13.86 -3.37 8.62
CA LEU A 190 -13.31 -2.27 7.81
C LEU A 190 -14.05 -0.93 8.03
N THR A 191 -15.19 -0.94 8.73
CA THR A 191 -15.86 0.32 9.06
C THR A 191 -15.01 1.14 10.04
N PRO A 192 -14.93 2.48 9.88
CA PRO A 192 -14.03 3.32 10.66
C PRO A 192 -14.02 3.09 12.20
N PRO A 193 -15.17 2.96 12.90
CA PRO A 193 -15.14 2.79 14.36
C PRO A 193 -14.58 1.43 14.78
N LEU A 194 -14.88 0.36 14.05
CA LEU A 194 -14.37 -0.97 14.35
C LEU A 194 -12.91 -1.10 13.94
N TYR A 195 -12.53 -0.54 12.79
CA TYR A 195 -11.15 -0.50 12.33
C TYR A 195 -10.24 0.24 13.32
N ALA A 196 -10.69 1.39 13.85
CA ALA A 196 -9.94 2.15 14.85
C ALA A 196 -9.71 1.36 16.16
N SER A 197 -10.60 0.43 16.51
CA SER A 197 -10.46 -0.45 17.68
C SER A 197 -9.49 -1.62 17.47
N LEU A 198 -9.00 -1.84 16.25
CA LEU A 198 -8.07 -2.92 15.94
C LEU A 198 -6.65 -2.56 16.37
N GLN A 199 -5.96 -3.56 16.91
CA GLN A 199 -4.55 -3.48 17.23
C GLN A 199 -3.69 -3.58 15.97
N LEU A 200 -2.41 -3.20 16.12
CA LEU A 200 -1.44 -3.15 15.04
C LEU A 200 -1.38 -4.45 14.22
N ALA A 201 -1.29 -5.61 14.87
CA ALA A 201 -1.20 -6.91 14.20
C ALA A 201 -2.42 -7.19 13.30
N CYS A 202 -3.62 -6.87 13.79
CA CYS A 202 -4.86 -7.02 13.02
C CYS A 202 -4.92 -6.10 11.80
N LYS A 203 -4.52 -4.83 11.96
CA LYS A 203 -4.43 -3.87 10.84
C LYS A 203 -3.44 -4.35 9.78
N THR A 204 -2.26 -4.80 10.20
CA THR A 204 -1.23 -5.35 9.30
C THR A 204 -1.76 -6.53 8.48
N VAL A 205 -2.48 -7.48 9.10
CA VAL A 205 -3.08 -8.61 8.40
C VAL A 205 -4.07 -8.14 7.32
N LEU A 206 -4.94 -7.18 7.65
CA LEU A 206 -5.91 -6.63 6.69
C LEU A 206 -5.21 -5.98 5.49
N HIS A 207 -4.19 -5.16 5.73
CA HIS A 207 -3.46 -4.47 4.67
C HIS A 207 -2.72 -5.44 3.76
N LEU A 208 -1.97 -6.40 4.32
CA LEU A 208 -1.19 -7.34 3.52
C LEU A 208 -2.05 -8.21 2.60
N HIS A 209 -3.31 -8.44 2.95
CA HIS A 209 -4.23 -9.27 2.15
C HIS A 209 -5.20 -8.44 1.28
N MET A 210 -4.88 -7.16 1.01
CA MET A 210 -5.72 -6.27 0.20
C MET A 210 -6.09 -6.88 -1.17
N CYS A 211 -5.17 -7.60 -1.80
CA CYS A 211 -5.40 -8.36 -3.04
C CYS A 211 -6.65 -9.27 -2.99
N GLN A 212 -6.92 -9.90 -1.83
CA GLN A 212 -8.09 -10.77 -1.64
C GLN A 212 -9.36 -9.95 -1.33
N LEU A 213 -9.21 -8.83 -0.61
CA LEU A 213 -10.31 -7.91 -0.29
C LEU A 213 -10.90 -7.30 -1.56
N ILE A 214 -10.06 -6.81 -2.47
CA ILE A 214 -10.50 -6.12 -3.70
C ILE A 214 -11.28 -7.04 -4.66
N ARG A 215 -11.06 -8.36 -4.59
CA ARG A 215 -11.74 -9.35 -5.44
C ARG A 215 -13.17 -9.66 -4.99
N SER A 216 -13.47 -9.43 -3.71
CA SER A 216 -14.69 -9.97 -3.08
C SER A 216 -15.60 -8.89 -2.49
N MET A 217 -15.10 -7.67 -2.31
CA MET A 217 -15.83 -6.57 -1.68
C MET A 217 -16.42 -5.60 -2.71
N SER A 218 -17.46 -4.87 -2.31
CA SER A 218 -18.05 -3.83 -3.14
C SER A 218 -17.13 -2.60 -3.23
N PRO A 219 -17.18 -1.84 -4.34
CA PRO A 219 -16.38 -0.62 -4.51
C PRO A 219 -16.58 0.40 -3.38
N ASN A 220 -17.80 0.54 -2.85
CA ASN A 220 -18.09 1.49 -1.77
C ASN A 220 -17.37 1.13 -0.46
N VAL A 221 -17.31 -0.16 -0.11
CA VAL A 221 -16.59 -0.62 1.10
C VAL A 221 -15.09 -0.40 0.92
N LEU A 222 -14.57 -0.71 -0.27
CA LEU A 222 -13.16 -0.50 -0.61
C LEU A 222 -12.77 0.97 -0.61
N GLN A 223 -13.62 1.86 -1.15
CA GLN A 223 -13.40 3.29 -1.13
C GLN A 223 -13.29 3.82 0.31
N VAL A 224 -14.25 3.48 1.18
CA VAL A 224 -14.21 3.89 2.59
C VAL A 224 -12.97 3.34 3.28
N TYR A 225 -12.59 2.09 3.00
CA TYR A 225 -11.38 1.49 3.55
C TYR A 225 -10.10 2.23 3.11
N LEU A 226 -9.93 2.49 1.81
CA LEU A 226 -8.77 3.20 1.29
C LEU A 226 -8.70 4.63 1.85
N GLU A 227 -9.80 5.37 1.80
CA GLU A 227 -9.84 6.78 2.19
C GLU A 227 -9.76 7.00 3.71
N ARG A 228 -10.42 6.14 4.50
CA ARG A 228 -10.56 6.35 5.96
C ARG A 228 -9.64 5.49 6.80
N SER A 229 -9.08 4.42 6.25
CA SER A 229 -8.22 3.49 7.00
C SER A 229 -6.78 3.49 6.50
N CYS A 230 -6.54 3.73 5.21
CA CYS A 230 -5.19 3.71 4.63
C CYS A 230 -4.57 5.10 4.52
N LEU A 231 -5.23 6.06 3.87
CA LEU A 231 -4.69 7.42 3.67
C LEU A 231 -4.27 8.15 4.96
N PRO A 232 -5.04 8.09 6.07
CA PRO A 232 -4.67 8.83 7.28
C PRO A 232 -3.32 8.42 7.87
N GLU A 233 -2.86 7.20 7.62
CA GLU A 233 -1.56 6.68 8.10
C GLU A 233 -0.36 7.36 7.40
N PHE A 234 -0.59 8.06 6.28
CA PHE A 234 0.43 8.84 5.55
C PHE A 234 0.32 10.35 5.77
N SER A 235 -0.75 10.82 6.42
CA SER A 235 -0.92 12.24 6.74
C SER A 235 -0.05 12.66 7.94
N GLU A 236 0.34 13.94 8.00
CA GLU A 236 1.16 14.55 9.06
C GLU A 236 0.48 14.48 10.45
N SER A 237 0.54 13.30 11.08
CA SER A 237 0.11 13.06 12.45
C SER A 237 1.31 12.59 13.28
N GLU A 238 1.34 12.97 14.56
CA GLU A 238 2.46 12.78 15.51
C GLU A 238 2.89 11.32 15.72
N THR A 239 2.19 10.35 15.12
CA THR A 239 2.39 8.90 15.31
C THR A 239 2.42 8.14 13.98
N GLN A 240 3.39 8.44 13.12
CA GLN A 240 3.60 7.65 11.90
C GLN A 240 4.14 6.26 12.25
N ASN A 241 3.36 5.23 11.95
CA ASN A 241 3.77 3.85 12.14
C ASN A 241 4.28 3.25 10.82
N ILE A 242 5.60 3.26 10.64
CA ILE A 242 6.28 2.72 9.45
C ILE A 242 5.83 1.28 9.14
N ARG A 243 5.53 0.47 10.17
CA ARG A 243 5.07 -0.92 9.96
C ARG A 243 3.71 -0.98 9.26
N ILE A 244 2.78 -0.08 9.61
CA ILE A 244 1.47 0.00 8.97
C ILE A 244 1.61 0.54 7.55
N GLN A 245 2.37 1.62 7.37
CA GLN A 245 2.60 2.21 6.05
C GLN A 245 3.21 1.19 5.07
N LEU A 246 4.21 0.42 5.51
CA LEU A 246 4.78 -0.67 4.69
C LEU A 246 3.76 -1.77 4.39
N ALA A 247 2.92 -2.15 5.36
CA ALA A 247 1.88 -3.15 5.13
C ALA A 247 0.85 -2.67 4.10
N ILE A 248 0.48 -1.38 4.15
CA ILE A 248 -0.41 -0.75 3.16
C ILE A 248 0.22 -0.78 1.78
N LEU A 249 1.47 -0.31 1.63
CA LEU A 249 2.15 -0.27 0.32
C LEU A 249 2.33 -1.67 -0.27
N LYS A 250 2.74 -2.66 0.53
CA LYS A 250 2.87 -4.05 0.06
C LYS A 250 1.52 -4.63 -0.37
N GLY A 251 0.48 -4.41 0.44
CA GLY A 251 -0.88 -4.83 0.10
C GLY A 251 -1.41 -4.17 -1.17
N LEU A 252 -1.16 -2.87 -1.34
CA LEU A 252 -1.57 -2.09 -2.50
C LEU A 252 -0.84 -2.55 -3.76
N ARG A 253 0.47 -2.80 -3.69
CA ARG A 253 1.24 -3.40 -4.78
C ARG A 253 0.62 -4.71 -5.24
N ASP A 254 0.31 -5.60 -4.31
CA ASP A 254 -0.26 -6.92 -4.61
C ASP A 254 -1.71 -6.81 -5.14
N ALA A 255 -2.45 -5.78 -4.72
CA ALA A 255 -3.78 -5.45 -5.23
C ALA A 255 -3.74 -4.87 -6.65
N LEU A 256 -2.80 -3.98 -6.96
CA LEU A 256 -2.58 -3.42 -8.30
C LEU A 256 -2.10 -4.49 -9.30
N ALA A 257 -1.37 -5.50 -8.84
CA ALA A 257 -0.90 -6.62 -9.67
C ALA A 257 -2.00 -7.65 -10.00
N VAL A 258 -3.23 -7.50 -9.50
CA VAL A 258 -4.32 -8.41 -9.81
C VAL A 258 -4.72 -8.29 -11.27
N THR A 259 -4.86 -9.43 -11.94
CA THR A 259 -5.32 -9.49 -13.34
C THR A 259 -6.83 -9.26 -13.41
N ASP A 260 -7.25 -8.34 -14.28
CA ASP A 260 -8.66 -8.06 -14.62
C ASP A 260 -9.58 -7.68 -13.42
N PRO A 261 -9.22 -6.71 -12.56
CA PRO A 261 -10.13 -6.20 -11.55
C PRO A 261 -11.22 -5.32 -12.18
N PRO A 262 -12.42 -5.22 -11.57
CA PRO A 262 -13.47 -4.32 -12.07
C PRO A 262 -12.95 -2.89 -12.24
N GLU A 263 -13.39 -2.19 -13.30
CA GLU A 263 -12.90 -0.84 -13.64
C GLU A 263 -13.06 0.16 -12.47
N ALA A 264 -14.19 0.10 -11.76
CA ALA A 264 -14.43 0.91 -10.57
C ALA A 264 -13.43 0.64 -9.43
N VAL A 265 -12.94 -0.58 -9.30
CA VAL A 265 -11.92 -0.94 -8.30
C VAL A 265 -10.55 -0.46 -8.78
N THR A 266 -10.24 -0.65 -10.06
CA THR A 266 -9.00 -0.19 -10.69
C THR A 266 -8.81 1.32 -10.53
N SER A 267 -9.85 2.11 -10.81
CA SER A 267 -9.80 3.57 -10.65
C SER A 267 -9.61 4.00 -9.19
N LEU A 268 -10.25 3.32 -8.24
CA LEU A 268 -10.04 3.54 -6.81
C LEU A 268 -8.60 3.26 -6.38
N LEU A 269 -8.00 2.15 -6.85
CA LEU A 269 -6.62 1.81 -6.53
C LEU A 269 -5.63 2.81 -7.13
N HIS A 270 -5.83 3.23 -8.38
CA HIS A 270 -5.01 4.27 -9.02
C HIS A 270 -5.09 5.59 -8.25
N SER A 271 -6.30 6.02 -7.89
CA SER A 271 -6.53 7.24 -7.11
C SER A 271 -5.89 7.17 -5.73
N ALA A 272 -6.05 6.05 -5.02
CA ALA A 272 -5.43 5.84 -3.71
C ALA A 272 -3.90 5.85 -3.81
N THR A 273 -3.33 5.21 -4.82
CA THR A 273 -1.87 5.18 -5.05
C THR A 273 -1.32 6.58 -5.28
N ALA A 274 -2.00 7.39 -6.11
CA ALA A 274 -1.63 8.78 -6.35
C ALA A 274 -1.68 9.62 -5.05
N GLN A 275 -2.78 9.51 -4.29
CA GLN A 275 -2.94 10.24 -3.04
C GLN A 275 -1.90 9.85 -1.98
N ILE A 276 -1.63 8.55 -1.82
CA ILE A 276 -0.57 8.05 -0.92
C ILE A 276 0.79 8.60 -1.36
N TYR A 277 1.10 8.58 -2.67
CA TYR A 277 2.36 9.12 -3.17
C TYR A 277 2.55 10.60 -2.82
N HIS A 278 1.51 11.41 -2.99
CA HIS A 278 1.55 12.84 -2.68
C HIS A 278 1.64 13.12 -1.18
N GLN A 279 0.99 12.30 -0.34
CA GLN A 279 1.03 12.43 1.12
C GLN A 279 2.29 11.83 1.76
N LEU A 280 2.99 10.92 1.06
CA LEU A 280 4.19 10.28 1.58
C LEU A 280 5.23 11.33 1.95
N THR A 281 5.70 11.24 3.20
CA THR A 281 6.72 12.14 3.78
C THR A 281 7.94 12.26 2.89
N THR A 282 8.54 13.44 2.93
CA THR A 282 9.78 13.74 2.21
C THR A 282 11.02 13.21 2.92
N ASP A 283 10.86 12.68 4.14
CA ASP A 283 11.89 11.95 4.88
C ASP A 283 12.40 10.75 4.07
N PHE A 284 13.73 10.61 4.02
CA PHE A 284 14.40 9.60 3.21
C PHE A 284 14.32 8.21 3.86
N ASN A 285 13.13 7.60 3.86
CA ASN A 285 12.95 6.20 4.26
C ASN A 285 13.00 5.29 3.03
N ILE A 286 14.13 4.62 2.85
CA ILE A 286 14.40 3.75 1.69
C ILE A 286 13.32 2.66 1.53
N GLN A 287 12.87 2.04 2.63
CA GLN A 287 11.90 0.94 2.57
C GLN A 287 10.53 1.40 2.09
N LEU A 288 10.08 2.57 2.56
CA LEU A 288 8.81 3.17 2.14
C LEU A 288 8.89 3.62 0.67
N LEU A 289 9.97 4.32 0.30
CA LEU A 289 10.17 4.78 -1.08
C LEU A 289 10.29 3.63 -2.08
N GLN A 290 10.96 2.53 -1.70
CA GLN A 290 11.02 1.30 -2.50
C GLN A 290 9.64 0.68 -2.66
N SER A 291 8.90 0.47 -1.57
CA SER A 291 7.56 -0.11 -1.61
C SER A 291 6.59 0.76 -2.44
N MET A 292 6.74 2.08 -2.38
CA MET A 292 5.97 3.02 -3.19
C MET A 292 6.35 2.94 -4.68
N ALA A 293 7.63 2.87 -5.02
CA ALA A 293 8.08 2.67 -6.40
C ALA A 293 7.56 1.35 -6.98
N GLU A 294 7.51 0.29 -6.18
CA GLU A 294 6.91 -0.99 -6.57
C GLU A 294 5.41 -0.85 -6.88
N CYS A 295 4.65 -0.05 -6.11
CA CYS A 295 3.25 0.26 -6.41
C CYS A 295 3.11 1.02 -7.75
N LEU A 296 3.92 2.06 -7.95
CA LEU A 296 3.91 2.84 -9.19
C LEU A 296 4.27 2.00 -10.42
N SER A 297 5.13 0.99 -10.26
CA SER A 297 5.48 0.06 -11.35
C SER A 297 4.33 -0.80 -11.85
N GLN A 298 3.22 -0.89 -11.10
CA GLN A 298 2.01 -1.60 -11.49
C GLN A 298 1.00 -0.70 -12.20
N LEU A 299 1.20 0.63 -12.21
CA LEU A 299 0.30 1.56 -12.86
C LEU A 299 0.53 1.61 -14.39
N PRO A 300 -0.51 1.91 -15.18
CA PRO A 300 -0.32 2.31 -16.57
C PRO A 300 0.60 3.51 -16.69
N ALA A 301 1.42 3.55 -17.75
CA ALA A 301 2.44 4.59 -17.95
C ALA A 301 1.86 6.02 -17.87
N GLU A 302 0.72 6.28 -18.50
CA GLU A 302 0.05 7.58 -18.48
C GLU A 302 -0.33 8.05 -17.06
N ILE A 303 -0.79 7.11 -16.22
CA ILE A 303 -1.18 7.43 -14.85
C ILE A 303 0.05 7.65 -13.99
N MET A 304 1.06 6.79 -14.14
CA MET A 304 2.34 6.94 -13.44
C MET A 304 2.97 8.30 -13.77
N ASP A 305 3.03 8.68 -15.04
CA ASP A 305 3.61 9.95 -15.51
C ASP A 305 2.88 11.15 -14.88
N ASN A 306 1.55 11.11 -14.80
CA ASN A 306 0.76 12.14 -14.13
C ASN A 306 1.06 12.25 -12.64
N VAL A 307 1.24 11.12 -11.95
CA VAL A 307 1.53 11.08 -10.50
C VAL A 307 2.89 11.69 -10.17
N ILE A 308 3.90 11.42 -11.00
CA ILE A 308 5.28 11.89 -10.76
C ILE A 308 5.57 13.24 -11.41
N ALA A 309 4.65 13.81 -12.20
CA ALA A 309 4.88 15.02 -13.00
C ALA A 309 5.37 16.22 -12.19
N THR A 310 4.90 16.36 -10.95
CA THR A 310 5.18 17.54 -10.10
C THR A 310 6.39 17.38 -9.19
N ASP A 311 7.10 16.25 -9.24
CA ASP A 311 8.20 15.92 -8.30
C ASP A 311 9.41 16.88 -8.32
N PHE A 312 9.54 17.67 -9.39
CA PHE A 312 10.62 18.65 -9.55
C PHE A 312 10.09 20.09 -9.56
N SER A 313 8.85 20.30 -9.09
CA SER A 313 8.26 21.63 -8.97
C SER A 313 8.67 22.34 -7.66
N ASP A 314 9.07 21.58 -6.65
CA ASP A 314 9.42 22.09 -5.32
C ASP A 314 10.58 21.31 -4.68
N ALA A 315 11.29 21.94 -3.74
CA ALA A 315 12.47 21.37 -3.09
C ALA A 315 12.15 20.18 -2.16
N THR A 316 10.89 20.01 -1.74
CA THR A 316 10.52 18.99 -0.74
C THR A 316 10.28 17.64 -1.41
N SER A 317 9.66 17.62 -2.59
CA SER A 317 9.35 16.39 -3.34
C SER A 317 10.54 15.82 -4.13
N GLN A 318 11.60 16.62 -4.34
CA GLN A 318 12.73 16.26 -5.21
C GLN A 318 13.37 14.90 -4.87
N VAL A 319 13.68 14.63 -3.60
CA VAL A 319 14.42 13.41 -3.22
C VAL A 319 13.57 12.17 -3.44
N LYS A 320 12.28 12.24 -3.10
CA LYS A 320 11.29 11.19 -3.35
C LYS A 320 11.18 10.91 -4.85
N GLY A 321 11.02 11.95 -5.67
CA GLY A 321 10.91 11.81 -7.12
C GLY A 321 12.17 11.26 -7.79
N CYS A 322 13.35 11.64 -7.30
CA CYS A 322 14.63 11.09 -7.75
C CYS A 322 14.72 9.60 -7.45
N PHE A 323 14.45 9.22 -6.19
CA PHE A 323 14.56 7.83 -5.75
C PHE A 323 13.62 6.93 -6.54
N VAL A 324 12.35 7.33 -6.69
CA VAL A 324 11.35 6.54 -7.40
C VAL A 324 11.74 6.32 -8.86
N ARG A 325 12.14 7.37 -9.59
CA ARG A 325 12.59 7.24 -10.99
C ARG A 325 13.82 6.35 -11.09
N CYS A 326 14.81 6.56 -10.22
CA CYS A 326 16.01 5.73 -10.17
C CYS A 326 15.67 4.26 -9.89
N HIS A 327 14.76 3.98 -8.97
CA HIS A 327 14.33 2.62 -8.65
C HIS A 327 13.62 1.95 -9.85
N LEU A 328 12.68 2.64 -10.49
CA LEU A 328 11.94 2.13 -11.65
C LEU A 328 12.88 1.81 -12.82
N VAL A 329 13.90 2.65 -13.06
CA VAL A 329 14.90 2.42 -14.10
C VAL A 329 15.86 1.31 -13.68
N ALA A 330 16.42 1.35 -12.48
CA ALA A 330 17.37 0.34 -11.98
C ALA A 330 16.80 -1.09 -11.99
N THR A 331 15.50 -1.24 -11.70
CA THR A 331 14.78 -2.53 -11.75
C THR A 331 14.27 -2.91 -13.14
N GLY A 332 14.52 -2.06 -14.15
CA GLY A 332 14.16 -2.31 -15.55
C GLY A 332 12.68 -2.15 -15.88
N LYS A 333 11.88 -1.59 -14.96
CA LYS A 333 10.45 -1.31 -15.16
C LYS A 333 10.22 -0.13 -16.11
N GLN A 334 11.15 0.81 -16.16
CA GLN A 334 11.11 1.98 -17.03
C GLN A 334 12.44 2.16 -17.79
N PRO A 335 12.43 2.80 -18.99
CA PRO A 335 13.64 3.07 -19.75
C PRO A 335 14.45 4.22 -19.14
N LEU A 336 15.75 4.31 -19.49
CA LEU A 336 16.64 5.39 -19.04
C LEU A 336 16.11 6.81 -19.33
N GLY A 337 15.30 6.97 -20.37
CA GLY A 337 14.68 8.25 -20.73
C GLY A 337 13.85 8.89 -19.61
N LEU A 338 13.33 8.11 -18.65
CA LEU A 338 12.62 8.64 -17.48
C LEU A 338 13.51 9.55 -16.62
N LEU A 339 14.82 9.33 -16.62
CA LEU A 339 15.79 10.14 -15.88
C LEU A 339 16.04 11.51 -16.53
N ASN A 340 15.57 11.74 -17.76
CA ASN A 340 15.79 13.04 -18.43
C ASN A 340 15.14 14.19 -17.65
N PHE A 341 13.95 14.00 -17.07
CA PHE A 341 13.33 15.00 -16.20
C PHE A 341 14.17 15.34 -14.96
N MET A 342 14.81 14.32 -14.39
CA MET A 342 15.75 14.49 -13.28
C MET A 342 16.96 15.28 -13.79
N ILE A 343 17.55 14.91 -14.93
CA ILE A 343 18.72 15.61 -15.49
C ILE A 343 18.38 17.07 -15.87
N ASP A 344 17.21 17.34 -16.43
CA ASP A 344 16.74 18.69 -16.75
C ASP A 344 16.61 19.54 -15.50
N ALA A 345 16.05 18.99 -14.41
CA ALA A 345 15.97 19.71 -13.15
C ALA A 345 17.38 20.08 -12.61
N PHE A 346 18.44 19.32 -12.94
CA PHE A 346 19.80 19.54 -12.39
C PHE A 346 20.38 20.81 -12.99
N PHE A 347 19.96 21.11 -14.22
CA PHE A 347 20.37 22.29 -14.95
C PHE A 347 19.52 23.51 -14.59
N ASN A 348 18.30 23.31 -14.11
CA ASN A 348 17.30 24.38 -14.00
C ASN A 348 16.90 24.78 -12.56
N ALA A 349 17.34 24.06 -11.53
CA ALA A 349 16.98 24.32 -10.13
C ALA A 349 18.20 24.45 -9.19
N ASP A 350 18.43 25.65 -8.64
CA ASP A 350 19.52 25.92 -7.67
C ASP A 350 19.23 25.45 -6.24
N TYR A 351 17.98 25.08 -5.92
CA TYR A 351 17.59 24.56 -4.60
C TYR A 351 17.86 23.06 -4.43
N TRP A 352 18.47 22.42 -5.42
CA TRP A 352 18.60 20.97 -5.44
C TRP A 352 19.83 20.47 -4.68
N ASN A 353 19.62 19.52 -3.77
CA ASN A 353 20.69 18.71 -3.20
C ASN A 353 21.29 17.75 -4.26
N GLN A 354 22.29 18.28 -4.97
CA GLN A 354 22.97 17.60 -6.06
C GLN A 354 23.75 16.38 -5.61
N GLU A 355 24.29 16.38 -4.39
CA GLU A 355 25.05 15.24 -3.88
C GLU A 355 24.13 14.01 -3.83
N VAL A 356 22.93 14.17 -3.23
CA VAL A 356 21.93 13.10 -3.15
C VAL A 356 21.48 12.66 -4.54
N GLY A 357 21.16 13.60 -5.43
CA GLY A 357 20.76 13.26 -6.80
C GLY A 357 21.85 12.51 -7.57
N MET A 358 23.12 12.91 -7.43
CA MET A 358 24.26 12.25 -8.07
C MET A 358 24.48 10.83 -7.52
N VAL A 359 24.33 10.65 -6.20
CA VAL A 359 24.38 9.30 -5.58
C VAL A 359 23.32 8.40 -6.20
N LEU A 360 22.08 8.89 -6.31
CA LEU A 360 20.97 8.12 -6.85
C LEU A 360 21.17 7.77 -8.32
N LEU A 361 21.59 8.73 -9.15
CA LEU A 361 21.89 8.51 -10.58
C LEU A 361 23.00 7.48 -10.76
N LEU A 362 24.09 7.61 -10.02
CA LEU A 362 25.22 6.71 -10.14
C LEU A 362 24.85 5.26 -9.77
N ASN A 363 24.18 5.08 -8.63
CA ASN A 363 23.68 3.77 -8.21
C ASN A 363 22.64 3.22 -9.20
N CYS A 364 21.80 4.08 -9.79
CA CYS A 364 20.85 3.71 -10.82
C CYS A 364 21.55 3.19 -12.08
N PHE A 365 22.52 3.92 -12.63
CA PHE A 365 23.25 3.48 -13.83
C PHE A 365 24.02 2.18 -13.57
N GLY A 366 24.65 2.05 -12.41
CA GLY A 366 25.36 0.83 -12.01
C GLY A 366 24.45 -0.39 -11.83
N ALA A 367 23.23 -0.21 -11.31
CA ALA A 367 22.24 -1.28 -11.20
C ALA A 367 21.65 -1.64 -12.58
N TYR A 368 21.31 -0.63 -13.37
CA TYR A 368 20.74 -0.79 -14.71
C TYR A 368 21.70 -1.47 -15.69
N SER A 369 23.02 -1.20 -15.59
CA SER A 369 24.03 -1.84 -16.45
C SER A 369 24.10 -3.37 -16.23
N LYS A 370 23.79 -3.82 -15.01
CA LYS A 370 23.72 -5.25 -14.63
C LYS A 370 22.38 -5.90 -14.97
N TYR A 371 21.30 -5.13 -15.04
CA TYR A 371 19.98 -5.65 -15.36
C TYR A 371 19.93 -6.20 -16.80
N LYS A 372 19.31 -7.38 -16.97
CA LYS A 372 19.13 -8.05 -18.26
C LYS A 372 17.63 -8.14 -18.57
N GLY A 373 17.11 -7.21 -19.36
CA GLY A 373 15.74 -7.23 -19.87
C GLY A 373 15.61 -6.43 -21.16
N GLU A 374 14.40 -6.38 -21.72
CA GLU A 374 14.13 -5.69 -23.00
C GLU A 374 14.55 -4.20 -22.94
N ASN A 375 14.21 -3.55 -21.83
CA ASN A 375 14.53 -2.16 -21.57
C ASN A 375 16.02 -1.88 -21.38
N SER A 376 16.90 -2.88 -21.22
CA SER A 376 18.33 -2.69 -20.94
C SER A 376 19.27 -3.21 -22.04
N SER A 377 18.74 -3.38 -23.26
CA SER A 377 19.57 -3.76 -24.41
C SER A 377 20.74 -2.79 -24.64
N LEU A 378 21.85 -3.30 -25.18
CA LEU A 378 23.02 -2.47 -25.51
C LEU A 378 22.65 -1.31 -26.45
N SER A 379 21.77 -1.57 -27.42
CA SER A 379 21.28 -0.56 -28.37
C SER A 379 20.51 0.56 -27.66
N ALA A 380 19.65 0.22 -26.68
CA ALA A 380 18.89 1.22 -25.93
C ALA A 380 19.81 2.10 -25.07
N ARG A 381 20.82 1.50 -24.40
CA ARG A 381 21.85 2.23 -23.64
C ARG A 381 22.61 3.21 -24.51
N GLN A 382 23.04 2.74 -25.68
CA GLN A 382 23.78 3.53 -26.66
C GLN A 382 22.95 4.68 -27.22
N GLN A 383 21.70 4.43 -27.57
CA GLN A 383 20.79 5.46 -28.07
C GLN A 383 20.57 6.56 -27.02
N TRP A 384 20.20 6.19 -25.79
CA TRP A 384 19.99 7.17 -24.73
C TRP A 384 21.27 7.96 -24.41
N PHE A 385 22.44 7.32 -24.43
CA PHE A 385 23.70 8.03 -24.21
C PHE A 385 23.98 9.09 -25.29
N LEU A 386 23.62 8.84 -26.56
CA LEU A 386 23.73 9.86 -27.62
C LEU A 386 22.76 11.01 -27.42
N GLU A 387 21.53 10.70 -27.01
CA GLU A 387 20.53 11.72 -26.69
C GLU A 387 21.04 12.60 -25.54
N LEU A 388 21.64 12.01 -24.50
CA LEU A 388 22.26 12.73 -23.39
C LEU A 388 23.41 13.65 -23.86
N LEU A 389 24.33 13.16 -24.69
CA LEU A 389 25.42 13.98 -25.25
C LEU A 389 24.88 15.14 -26.10
N GLY A 390 23.85 14.87 -26.92
CA GLY A 390 23.19 15.89 -27.74
C GLY A 390 22.50 16.97 -26.89
N HIS A 391 21.71 16.55 -25.90
CA HIS A 391 20.99 17.45 -25.01
C HIS A 391 21.96 18.33 -24.20
N THR A 392 22.94 17.72 -23.53
CA THR A 392 23.95 18.47 -22.77
C THR A 392 24.77 19.43 -23.64
N ARG A 393 25.11 19.03 -24.87
CA ARG A 393 25.74 19.94 -25.85
C ARG A 393 24.88 21.17 -26.13
N THR A 394 23.57 21.00 -26.32
CA THR A 394 22.68 22.15 -26.60
C THR A 394 22.58 23.12 -25.42
N VAL A 395 22.66 22.62 -24.19
CA VAL A 395 22.69 23.44 -22.97
C VAL A 395 24.00 24.22 -22.87
N VAL A 396 25.16 23.56 -23.10
CA VAL A 396 26.49 24.20 -23.01
C VAL A 396 26.65 25.34 -24.02
N ILE A 397 26.24 25.11 -25.27
CA ILE A 397 26.32 26.11 -26.35
C ILE A 397 25.26 27.22 -26.17
N GLY A 398 24.29 27.04 -25.26
CA GLY A 398 23.21 28.00 -25.03
C GLY A 398 22.10 27.97 -26.09
N ALA A 399 22.04 26.92 -26.92
CA ALA A 399 20.95 26.71 -27.86
C ALA A 399 19.64 26.35 -27.13
N MET A 400 19.75 25.69 -25.98
CA MET A 400 18.64 25.48 -25.05
C MET A 400 18.82 26.42 -23.85
N PRO A 401 17.93 27.43 -23.67
CA PRO A 401 18.06 28.39 -22.60
C PRO A 401 17.75 27.75 -21.24
N LEU A 402 18.52 28.15 -20.23
CA LEU A 402 18.32 27.74 -18.83
C LEU A 402 17.18 28.55 -18.19
N ALA A 403 16.48 27.94 -17.23
CA ALA A 403 15.45 28.60 -16.45
C ALA A 403 16.04 29.77 -15.62
N ALA A 404 15.19 30.73 -15.24
CA ALA A 404 15.60 31.85 -14.38
C ALA A 404 16.08 31.39 -12.98
N THR A 405 15.65 30.20 -12.54
CA THR A 405 16.03 29.55 -11.29
C THR A 405 17.28 28.67 -11.40
N ALA A 406 17.90 28.64 -12.59
CA ALA A 406 19.06 27.82 -12.85
C ALA A 406 20.28 28.28 -12.04
N PRO A 407 21.16 27.34 -11.64
CA PRO A 407 22.49 27.67 -11.13
C PRO A 407 23.30 28.48 -12.15
N THR A 408 24.41 29.06 -11.69
CA THR A 408 25.39 29.68 -12.57
C THR A 408 25.88 28.69 -13.63
N LYS A 409 26.12 29.17 -14.85
CA LYS A 409 26.42 28.29 -15.99
C LYS A 409 27.71 27.48 -15.80
N ASP A 410 28.68 27.97 -15.03
CA ASP A 410 29.87 27.20 -14.61
C ASP A 410 29.51 25.94 -13.82
N LYS A 411 28.59 26.06 -12.84
CA LYS A 411 28.06 24.96 -12.05
C LYS A 411 27.28 23.98 -12.91
N VAL A 412 26.43 24.48 -13.81
CA VAL A 412 25.67 23.64 -14.74
C VAL A 412 26.61 22.81 -15.62
N ILE A 413 27.67 23.42 -16.15
CA ILE A 413 28.69 22.70 -16.93
C ILE A 413 29.37 21.62 -16.08
N ARG A 414 29.66 21.90 -14.80
CA ARG A 414 30.21 20.89 -13.88
C ARG A 414 29.24 19.73 -13.65
N TYR A 415 27.94 19.99 -13.48
CA TYR A 415 26.93 18.91 -13.34
C TYR A 415 26.84 18.07 -14.61
N ILE A 416 26.78 18.72 -15.77
CA ILE A 416 26.81 18.04 -17.08
C ILE A 416 28.03 17.12 -17.17
N ALA A 417 29.21 17.62 -16.85
CA ALA A 417 30.44 16.85 -16.93
C ALA A 417 30.42 15.64 -15.97
N ASN A 418 29.96 15.82 -14.73
CA ASN A 418 29.87 14.75 -13.75
C ASN A 418 28.82 13.68 -14.14
N ILE A 419 27.63 14.07 -14.63
CA ILE A 419 26.56 13.15 -15.05
C ILE A 419 27.01 12.32 -16.25
N VAL A 420 27.58 12.96 -17.28
CA VAL A 420 28.05 12.25 -18.48
C VAL A 420 29.21 11.31 -18.12
N THR A 421 30.14 11.75 -17.29
CA THR A 421 31.26 10.88 -16.83
C THR A 421 30.74 9.69 -16.02
N ALA A 422 29.75 9.89 -15.15
CA ALA A 422 29.10 8.81 -14.39
C ALA A 422 28.40 7.79 -15.31
N ALA A 423 27.65 8.27 -16.31
CA ALA A 423 27.01 7.42 -17.31
C ALA A 423 28.06 6.64 -18.12
N MET A 424 29.15 7.28 -18.55
CA MET A 424 30.25 6.61 -19.24
C MET A 424 30.87 5.52 -18.38
N LEU A 425 31.26 5.84 -17.15
CA LEU A 425 31.90 4.89 -16.23
C LEU A 425 31.06 3.63 -16.03
N THR A 426 29.75 3.78 -15.85
CA THR A 426 28.86 2.68 -15.46
C THR A 426 28.25 1.91 -16.63
N LEU A 427 28.06 2.56 -17.78
CA LEU A 427 27.43 1.94 -18.96
C LEU A 427 28.46 1.37 -19.95
N THR A 428 29.68 1.89 -19.99
CA THR A 428 30.70 1.48 -20.99
C THR A 428 31.71 0.47 -20.44
N TYR A 429 31.93 0.41 -19.12
CA TYR A 429 32.91 -0.48 -18.53
C TYR A 429 32.40 -1.93 -18.46
N PRO A 430 33.19 -2.95 -18.85
CA PRO A 430 32.76 -4.35 -18.80
C PRO A 430 32.40 -4.76 -17.37
N ALA A 431 31.40 -5.63 -17.24
CA ALA A 431 30.91 -6.13 -15.96
C ALA A 431 32.04 -6.68 -15.07
N CYS A 432 32.08 -6.23 -13.81
CA CYS A 432 32.95 -6.67 -12.69
C CYS A 432 34.42 -6.23 -12.81
N THR A 433 35.09 -5.67 -11.80
CA THR A 433 35.02 -5.83 -10.35
C THR A 433 35.30 -4.48 -9.67
N ASP A 434 34.84 -4.29 -8.43
CA ASP A 434 35.14 -3.12 -7.59
C ASP A 434 34.31 -1.84 -7.80
N LEU A 435 33.07 -1.93 -8.28
CA LEU A 435 32.10 -0.82 -8.07
C LEU A 435 31.93 -0.50 -6.57
N ASP A 436 32.19 -1.46 -5.69
CA ASP A 436 32.17 -1.25 -4.24
C ASP A 436 33.30 -0.28 -3.78
N PHE A 437 34.42 -0.19 -4.51
CA PHE A 437 35.51 0.78 -4.26
C PHE A 437 35.05 2.23 -4.48
N TRP A 438 34.08 2.43 -5.37
CA TRP A 438 33.50 3.73 -5.70
C TRP A 438 32.27 4.06 -4.83
N GLY A 439 32.01 3.23 -3.81
CA GLY A 439 30.92 3.43 -2.85
C GLY A 439 29.52 3.17 -3.42
N PHE A 440 29.41 2.37 -4.48
CA PHE A 440 28.12 1.90 -4.97
C PHE A 440 27.50 0.94 -3.96
N SER A 441 26.29 1.24 -3.49
CA SER A 441 25.51 0.29 -2.72
C SER A 441 24.69 -0.55 -3.69
N GLN A 442 25.21 -1.73 -4.05
CA GLN A 442 24.45 -2.70 -4.86
C GLN A 442 23.11 -3.09 -4.24
N LYS A 443 22.89 -2.77 -2.95
CA LYS A 443 21.68 -3.06 -2.19
C LYS A 443 20.63 -1.96 -2.26
N LEU A 444 20.96 -0.75 -2.75
CA LEU A 444 20.03 0.40 -2.72
C LEU A 444 18.77 0.18 -3.59
N PHE A 445 18.95 -0.44 -4.75
CA PHE A 445 17.87 -0.75 -5.69
C PHE A 445 17.72 -2.26 -5.94
N ALA A 446 18.33 -3.10 -5.11
CA ALA A 446 18.17 -4.55 -5.23
C ALA A 446 16.73 -4.95 -4.88
N PRO A 447 16.15 -5.94 -5.61
CA PRO A 447 14.88 -6.51 -5.18
C PRO A 447 15.06 -7.09 -3.76
N PRO A 448 14.07 -6.93 -2.87
CA PRO A 448 14.15 -7.50 -1.54
C PRO A 448 14.31 -9.02 -1.69
N VAL A 449 15.28 -9.60 -0.98
CA VAL A 449 15.48 -11.05 -0.98
C VAL A 449 14.32 -11.67 -0.23
N ASP A 450 13.27 -12.05 -0.95
CA ASP A 450 12.18 -12.88 -0.43
C ASP A 450 12.71 -14.30 -0.19
N LYS A 451 13.43 -14.51 0.92
CA LYS A 451 13.52 -15.84 1.53
C LYS A 451 12.20 -16.15 2.24
N ILE A 452 11.11 -16.24 1.48
CA ILE A 452 9.86 -16.85 1.94
C ILE A 452 9.96 -18.34 1.61
N THR A 453 10.73 -19.06 2.42
CA THR A 453 10.52 -20.50 2.55
C THR A 453 9.43 -20.65 3.58
N GLN A 454 8.29 -21.20 3.16
CA GLN A 454 7.15 -21.67 3.96
C GLN A 454 7.42 -21.81 5.46
N GLN A 455 7.09 -20.76 6.23
CA GLN A 455 6.77 -20.83 7.66
C GLN A 455 6.08 -19.50 8.04
N GLU A 456 4.79 -19.43 7.73
CA GLU A 456 3.87 -18.41 8.23
C GLU A 456 3.74 -18.57 9.76
N SER A 457 4.69 -18.03 10.53
CA SER A 457 4.56 -17.84 12.01
C SER A 457 5.67 -17.01 12.66
N GLN A 458 6.63 -16.41 11.93
CA GLN A 458 7.68 -15.57 12.54
C GLN A 458 7.93 -14.24 11.80
N ILE A 459 6.91 -13.69 11.14
CA ILE A 459 7.02 -12.55 10.20
C ILE A 459 7.26 -11.18 10.89
N LEU A 460 7.27 -11.11 12.23
CA LEU A 460 7.31 -9.81 12.92
C LEU A 460 8.70 -9.17 13.15
N ASP A 461 9.82 -9.88 12.99
CA ASP A 461 11.14 -9.34 13.39
C ASP A 461 12.25 -9.34 12.32
N VAL A 462 12.09 -10.00 11.17
CA VAL A 462 13.20 -10.15 10.20
C VAL A 462 13.28 -8.98 9.18
N CYS A 463 12.24 -8.15 9.05
CA CYS A 463 12.21 -7.07 8.06
C CYS A 463 12.81 -5.72 8.53
N PHE A 464 13.24 -5.60 9.78
CA PHE A 464 13.48 -4.29 10.42
C PHE A 464 14.91 -4.05 10.91
N GLN A 465 15.90 -4.81 10.44
CA GLN A 465 17.28 -4.59 10.85
C GLN A 465 18.19 -4.22 9.68
N ASN A 466 18.85 -3.07 9.89
CA ASN A 466 19.95 -2.47 9.15
C ASN A 466 19.52 -1.52 8.04
N GLU A 467 19.25 -0.26 8.43
CA GLU A 467 19.58 0.89 7.60
C GLU A 467 21.08 0.83 7.29
N PRO A 468 21.52 0.70 6.02
CA PRO A 468 22.85 1.14 5.71
C PRO A 468 22.84 2.67 5.82
N PRO A 469 23.67 3.30 6.67
CA PRO A 469 23.90 4.73 6.50
C PRO A 469 24.34 4.94 5.05
N LEU A 470 23.82 5.97 4.36
CA LEU A 470 24.49 6.44 3.16
C LEU A 470 25.96 6.66 3.54
N PRO A 471 26.93 5.93 2.94
CA PRO A 471 28.32 6.16 3.28
C PRO A 471 28.67 7.62 3.04
N ASN A 472 29.63 8.18 3.79
CA ASN A 472 30.18 9.54 3.59
C ASN A 472 30.76 9.69 2.16
N LEU A 473 29.87 9.95 1.20
CA LEU A 473 30.09 9.80 -0.23
C LEU A 473 30.15 11.13 -0.99
N GLY A 474 29.81 12.25 -0.34
CA GLY A 474 29.71 13.57 -0.98
C GLY A 474 31.00 14.04 -1.66
N ILE A 475 32.17 13.53 -1.24
CA ILE A 475 33.48 13.98 -1.74
C ILE A 475 33.86 13.30 -3.08
N LEU A 476 33.45 12.04 -3.32
CA LEU A 476 33.80 11.33 -4.56
C LEU A 476 32.95 11.78 -5.76
N TYR A 477 31.74 12.28 -5.50
CA TYR A 477 30.74 12.51 -6.54
C TYR A 477 30.75 13.91 -7.15
N SER A 478 31.25 14.91 -6.41
CA SER A 478 31.52 16.24 -6.95
C SER A 478 32.70 16.27 -7.93
N THR A 479 33.51 15.20 -7.93
CA THR A 479 34.78 15.07 -8.66
C THR A 479 34.76 13.98 -9.74
N MET A 480 33.58 13.47 -10.14
CA MET A 480 33.47 12.38 -11.14
C MET A 480 34.21 12.68 -12.45
N ILE A 481 34.25 13.94 -12.86
CA ILE A 481 34.99 14.40 -14.04
C ILE A 481 36.49 14.04 -14.02
N GLN A 482 37.11 13.90 -12.84
CA GLN A 482 38.53 13.55 -12.72
C GLN A 482 38.83 12.16 -13.30
N PHE A 483 37.81 11.30 -13.43
CA PHE A 483 37.95 9.95 -13.99
C PHE A 483 37.74 9.90 -15.50
N LEU A 484 37.26 10.98 -16.11
CA LEU A 484 37.01 11.07 -17.54
C LEU A 484 38.23 10.65 -18.40
N PRO A 485 39.47 11.10 -18.13
CA PRO A 485 40.63 10.72 -18.95
C PRO A 485 40.87 9.20 -18.97
N SER A 486 40.67 8.53 -17.83
CA SER A 486 40.85 7.08 -17.70
C SER A 486 39.74 6.29 -18.39
N ILE A 487 38.50 6.80 -18.39
CA ILE A 487 37.33 6.12 -18.96
C ILE A 487 37.37 6.13 -20.49
N ILE A 488 37.82 7.23 -21.11
CA ILE A 488 37.87 7.30 -22.58
C ILE A 488 38.79 6.23 -23.18
N GLY A 489 39.91 5.92 -22.51
CA GLY A 489 40.78 4.80 -22.92
C GLY A 489 40.05 3.44 -22.91
N ALA A 490 39.13 3.23 -21.96
CA ALA A 490 38.34 2.01 -21.86
C ALA A 490 37.16 1.94 -22.85
N MET A 491 36.71 3.07 -23.40
CA MET A 491 35.61 3.12 -24.38
C MET A 491 35.98 2.57 -25.77
N VAL A 492 37.27 2.38 -26.06
CA VAL A 492 37.75 1.83 -27.36
C VAL A 492 37.47 0.32 -27.49
N THR A 493 36.68 -0.27 -26.59
CA THR A 493 36.19 -1.64 -26.74
C THR A 493 35.25 -1.75 -27.95
N LYS A 494 35.24 -2.92 -28.61
CA LYS A 494 34.41 -3.21 -29.81
C LYS A 494 32.92 -2.86 -29.67
N GLN A 495 32.40 -2.74 -28.44
CA GLN A 495 31.00 -2.41 -28.19
C GLN A 495 30.72 -0.91 -28.32
N TRP A 496 31.70 -0.02 -28.11
CA TRP A 496 31.50 1.43 -28.05
C TRP A 496 32.35 2.23 -29.05
N GLU A 497 33.04 1.53 -29.96
CA GLU A 497 33.99 2.08 -30.93
C GLU A 497 33.42 3.26 -31.76
N GLY A 498 32.14 3.19 -32.16
CA GLY A 498 31.48 4.24 -32.94
C GLY A 498 31.06 5.50 -32.15
N PHE A 499 31.25 5.53 -30.83
CA PHE A 499 30.84 6.64 -29.95
C PHE A 499 32.02 7.48 -29.49
N PHE A 500 33.23 6.96 -29.62
CA PHE A 500 34.45 7.62 -29.20
C PHE A 500 34.61 9.02 -29.81
N THR A 501 34.46 9.15 -31.14
CA THR A 501 34.57 10.43 -31.83
C THR A 501 33.53 11.45 -31.34
N LYS A 502 32.30 10.99 -31.08
CA LYS A 502 31.22 11.85 -30.56
C LYS A 502 31.49 12.34 -29.14
N VAL A 503 32.09 11.50 -28.30
CA VAL A 503 32.52 11.89 -26.95
C VAL A 503 33.65 12.92 -27.03
N ILE A 504 34.63 12.72 -27.90
CA ILE A 504 35.73 13.68 -28.09
C ILE A 504 35.21 15.03 -28.60
N ASP A 505 34.32 15.02 -29.60
CA ASP A 505 33.68 16.25 -30.09
C ASP A 505 32.94 16.98 -28.97
N TRP A 506 32.25 16.24 -28.10
CA TRP A 506 31.55 16.79 -26.94
C TRP A 506 32.53 17.38 -25.90
N VAL A 507 33.65 16.70 -25.61
CA VAL A 507 34.71 17.22 -24.70
C VAL A 507 35.32 18.51 -25.24
N LEU A 508 35.57 18.59 -26.56
CA LEU A 508 36.12 19.80 -27.19
C LEU A 508 35.19 21.00 -27.02
N ILE A 509 33.89 20.82 -27.21
CA ILE A 509 32.88 21.88 -27.03
C ILE A 509 32.90 22.42 -25.60
N LEU A 510 32.99 21.53 -24.60
CA LEU A 510 33.12 21.94 -23.21
C LEU A 510 34.39 22.74 -22.96
N CYS A 511 35.53 22.30 -23.52
CA CYS A 511 36.81 23.02 -23.42
C CYS A 511 36.79 24.42 -24.04
N GLU A 512 36.09 24.59 -25.17
CA GLU A 512 35.98 25.87 -25.89
C GLU A 512 35.11 26.90 -25.17
N THR A 513 34.39 26.51 -24.13
CA THR A 513 33.50 27.41 -23.40
C THR A 513 34.27 28.20 -22.32
N ASP A 514 34.22 29.53 -22.40
CA ASP A 514 34.93 30.43 -21.47
C ASP A 514 34.42 30.34 -20.01
N GLU A 515 33.20 29.82 -19.83
CA GLU A 515 32.49 29.76 -18.55
C GLU A 515 32.77 28.49 -17.74
N THR A 516 33.68 27.61 -18.17
CA THR A 516 34.09 26.45 -17.37
C THR A 516 35.04 26.84 -16.24
N ASP A 517 34.80 26.29 -15.05
CA ASP A 517 35.76 26.43 -13.94
C ASP A 517 37.12 25.78 -14.25
N LEU A 518 38.16 26.25 -13.56
CA LEU A 518 39.54 25.85 -13.82
C LEU A 518 39.80 24.36 -13.60
N GLU A 519 39.16 23.74 -12.61
CA GLU A 519 39.36 22.32 -12.28
C GLU A 519 38.75 21.42 -13.36
N THR A 520 37.50 21.73 -13.75
CA THR A 520 36.80 21.09 -14.86
C THR A 520 37.60 21.23 -16.15
N ARG A 521 38.06 22.45 -16.47
CA ARG A 521 38.86 22.74 -17.68
C ARG A 521 40.18 21.96 -17.71
N ASN A 522 40.88 21.85 -16.58
CA ASN A 522 42.11 21.06 -16.47
C ASN A 522 41.85 19.58 -16.75
N CYS A 523 40.77 19.00 -16.21
CA CYS A 523 40.42 17.59 -16.45
C CYS A 523 40.10 17.33 -17.93
N LEU A 524 39.36 18.24 -18.58
CA LEU A 524 39.04 18.14 -20.00
C LEU A 524 40.30 18.27 -20.87
N HIS A 525 41.24 19.17 -20.55
CA HIS A 525 42.52 19.27 -21.27
C HIS A 525 43.38 18.01 -21.11
N VAL A 526 43.50 17.46 -19.91
CA VAL A 526 44.23 16.20 -19.67
C VAL A 526 43.61 15.07 -20.49
N THR A 527 42.28 15.02 -20.56
CA THR A 527 41.54 14.06 -21.39
C THR A 527 41.94 14.16 -22.87
N ILE A 528 42.00 15.37 -23.43
CA ILE A 528 42.41 15.60 -24.84
C ILE A 528 43.90 15.25 -25.06
N ILE A 529 44.77 15.53 -24.09
CA ILE A 529 46.22 15.27 -24.21
C ILE A 529 46.51 13.77 -24.21
N ILE A 530 45.90 13.01 -23.30
CA ILE A 530 46.07 11.54 -23.19
C ILE A 530 45.64 10.83 -24.47
N GLN A 531 44.76 11.44 -25.27
CA GLN A 531 44.27 10.91 -26.54
C GLN A 531 45.22 11.14 -27.73
N LYS A 532 46.09 12.14 -27.65
CA LYS A 532 47.09 12.45 -28.70
C LYS A 532 48.38 11.66 -28.54
N ILE A 533 48.55 10.97 -27.41
CA ILE A 533 49.66 10.07 -27.09
C ILE A 533 49.19 8.65 -27.38
#